data_AF-J2XV56-F1
#
_entry.id   AF-J2XV56-F1
#
_cell.length_a   1.000
_cell.length_b   1.000
_cell.length_c   1.000
_cell.angle_alpha   90.00
_cell.angle_beta   90.00
_cell.angle_gamma   90.00
#
_symmetry.space_group_name_H-M   'P 1'
#
loop_
_entity.id
_entity.type
_entity.pdbx_description
1 polymer ?
#
loop_
_entity_poly.entity_id
_entity_poly.type
_entity_poly.pdbx_seq_one_letter_code
_entity_poly.pdbx_strand_id
1 'polypeptide(L)'
;MTLARHEAQEFQRREQQGLGRPIISTEYHDHRVIAVGQTIHFSQKWKTFHDFLNDYPKIVLGKEWWMSEGNKPPEERHRILTWAVRSYEHAKAHMEQMGPGVAQPMTGAIGVYMRFAYDLYSLKHAVEVQKLLIDRIKCPENFPGALYEVQVAAALLRAGFRLQHQDETDRRTTHVEFIATDAKSGATYAVEAKRREGRRMNVNRQIHRALSKKSDHPRIVFIDTNDGRLELGRGRPNPVALVEAENLLKLYERDPTGQTLPQAYVIVTYDPDEHHLDAIDLPSGVLLWGFHIEDFHPGPKTLLQQVKIRRRHAPVFSLLESMQKHRRIPATFDGAAEAFSGGTPKARLQVGQRMEVPGPNGTQIEATLESCVVMPKSREAFCVVRSDDQQRFVVKIPLTDDELQAHAQHPKTFFGVIDKNAGRPRPKTGLDWFDFFWETYSSSTKEKLIELMDHAPDVERLKQMTQEDLAYEYCAQMANAMIKPQMGRM
;
A
#
# COMPACT_ATOMS: atom_id res chain seq x y z
N MET A 1 12.27 -2.83 -26.54
CA MET A 1 10.85 -3.12 -26.25
C MET A 1 10.65 -4.10 -25.09
N THR A 2 11.34 -5.24 -25.05
CA THR A 2 11.16 -6.25 -23.97
C THR A 2 11.45 -5.71 -22.57
N LEU A 3 12.49 -4.88 -22.39
CA LEU A 3 12.82 -4.27 -21.10
C LEU A 3 11.71 -3.33 -20.59
N ALA A 4 11.23 -2.42 -21.44
CA ALA A 4 10.16 -1.47 -21.08
C ALA A 4 8.85 -2.19 -20.68
N ARG A 5 8.55 -3.34 -21.32
CA ARG A 5 7.40 -4.18 -20.96
C ARG A 5 7.57 -4.84 -19.59
N HIS A 6 8.76 -5.38 -19.33
CA HIS A 6 9.08 -5.95 -18.03
C HIS A 6 9.01 -4.88 -16.92
N GLU A 7 9.53 -3.68 -17.17
CA GLU A 7 9.44 -2.55 -16.24
C GLU A 7 7.98 -2.14 -15.96
N ALA A 8 7.12 -2.09 -16.98
CA ALA A 8 5.70 -1.81 -16.80
C ALA A 8 4.97 -2.89 -16.00
N GLN A 9 5.29 -4.18 -16.24
CA GLN A 9 4.74 -5.29 -15.47
C GLN A 9 5.17 -5.22 -14.00
N GLU A 10 6.46 -5.00 -13.73
CA GLU A 10 6.95 -4.86 -12.35
C GLU A 10 6.40 -3.61 -11.66
N PHE A 11 6.22 -2.50 -12.39
CA PHE A 11 5.55 -1.31 -11.87
C PHE A 11 4.11 -1.62 -11.45
N GLN A 12 3.30 -2.22 -12.35
CA GLN A 12 1.91 -2.58 -12.07
C GLN A 12 1.80 -3.57 -10.91
N ARG A 13 2.69 -4.55 -10.85
CA ARG A 13 2.77 -5.48 -9.72
C ARG A 13 3.05 -4.75 -8.41
N ARG A 14 4.01 -3.81 -8.38
CA ARG A 14 4.30 -2.98 -7.19
C ARG A 14 3.13 -2.12 -6.77
N GLU A 15 2.38 -1.56 -7.72
CA GLU A 15 1.19 -0.76 -7.42
C GLU A 15 0.12 -1.57 -6.69
N GLN A 16 0.02 -2.87 -6.97
CA GLN A 16 -1.01 -3.74 -6.37
C GLN A 16 -0.51 -4.47 -5.12
N GLN A 17 0.69 -5.03 -5.18
CA GLN A 17 1.23 -5.96 -4.17
C GLN A 17 2.23 -5.30 -3.21
N GLY A 18 2.65 -4.07 -3.50
CA GLY A 18 3.73 -3.39 -2.79
C GLY A 18 5.13 -3.88 -3.17
N LEU A 19 6.11 -3.44 -2.38
CA LEU A 19 7.55 -3.70 -2.56
C LEU A 19 8.03 -5.01 -1.92
N GLY A 20 7.11 -5.75 -1.29
CA GLY A 20 7.38 -7.08 -0.75
C GLY A 20 7.71 -8.09 -1.85
N ARG A 21 8.03 -9.32 -1.44
CA ARG A 21 8.26 -10.41 -2.38
C ARG A 21 7.01 -10.62 -3.27
N PRO A 22 7.19 -10.77 -4.60
CA PRO A 22 6.09 -10.89 -5.53
C PRO A 22 5.31 -12.19 -5.30
N ILE A 23 4.04 -12.21 -5.68
CA ILE A 23 3.28 -13.47 -5.69
C ILE A 23 3.86 -14.39 -6.77
N ILE A 24 4.41 -15.53 -6.36
CA ILE A 24 5.00 -16.52 -7.28
C ILE A 24 3.96 -17.62 -7.57
N SER A 25 3.52 -17.68 -8.81
CA SER A 25 2.45 -18.58 -9.25
C SER A 25 2.59 -18.97 -10.72
N THR A 26 2.16 -20.18 -11.07
CA THR A 26 2.02 -20.64 -12.46
C THR A 26 0.82 -21.58 -12.60
N GLU A 27 0.35 -21.76 -13.82
CA GLU A 27 -0.49 -22.92 -14.15
C GLU A 27 0.40 -24.06 -14.63
N TYR A 28 0.09 -25.26 -14.16
CA TYR A 28 0.73 -26.49 -14.62
C TYR A 28 -0.34 -27.57 -14.74
N HIS A 29 -0.56 -28.06 -15.96
CA HIS A 29 -1.77 -28.82 -16.33
C HIS A 29 -3.05 -28.05 -15.95
N ASP A 30 -3.94 -28.68 -15.19
CA ASP A 30 -5.21 -28.17 -14.70
C ASP A 30 -5.11 -27.58 -13.28
N HIS A 31 -3.89 -27.43 -12.75
CA HIS A 31 -3.64 -26.93 -11.42
C HIS A 31 -2.98 -25.55 -11.44
N ARG A 32 -3.44 -24.70 -10.52
CA ARG A 32 -2.73 -23.51 -10.10
C ARG A 32 -1.69 -23.90 -9.04
N VAL A 33 -0.43 -23.58 -9.28
CA VAL A 33 0.70 -23.85 -8.40
C VAL A 33 1.22 -22.52 -7.83
N ILE A 34 1.37 -22.44 -6.51
CA ILE A 34 1.77 -21.21 -5.79
C ILE A 34 2.91 -21.53 -4.85
N ALA A 35 3.97 -20.72 -4.88
CA ALA A 35 5.09 -20.84 -3.97
C ALA A 35 4.96 -19.86 -2.79
N VAL A 36 5.13 -20.38 -1.57
CA VAL A 36 5.08 -19.63 -0.32
C VAL A 36 6.34 -19.91 0.50
N GLY A 37 7.31 -19.00 0.45
CA GLY A 37 8.63 -19.25 1.03
C GLY A 37 9.28 -20.46 0.33
N GLN A 38 9.51 -21.53 1.08
CA GLN A 38 10.08 -22.79 0.55
C GLN A 38 9.01 -23.87 0.28
N THR A 39 7.73 -23.55 0.46
CA THR A 39 6.63 -24.51 0.31
C THR A 39 5.88 -24.26 -1.00
N ILE A 40 5.49 -25.34 -1.68
CA ILE A 40 4.65 -25.30 -2.88
C ILE A 40 3.25 -25.79 -2.51
N HIS A 41 2.24 -25.05 -2.93
CA HIS A 41 0.83 -25.40 -2.81
C HIS A 41 0.20 -25.50 -4.19
N PHE A 42 -0.79 -26.39 -4.36
CA PHE A 42 -1.47 -26.53 -5.64
C PHE A 42 -2.95 -26.90 -5.46
N SER A 43 -3.78 -26.44 -6.41
CA SER A 43 -5.21 -26.75 -6.46
C SER A 43 -5.78 -26.47 -7.85
N GLN A 44 -6.75 -27.28 -8.30
CA GLN A 44 -7.56 -26.99 -9.50
C GLN A 44 -8.59 -25.86 -9.26
N LYS A 45 -8.85 -25.52 -8.00
CA LYS A 45 -9.91 -24.56 -7.62
C LYS A 45 -9.43 -23.11 -7.58
N TRP A 46 -8.12 -22.87 -7.56
CA TRP A 46 -7.58 -21.52 -7.41
C TRP A 46 -7.45 -20.82 -8.76
N LYS A 47 -8.47 -20.03 -9.12
CA LYS A 47 -8.48 -19.22 -10.35
C LYS A 47 -7.94 -17.82 -10.11
N THR A 48 -8.23 -17.29 -8.93
CA THR A 48 -7.80 -15.98 -8.44
C THR A 48 -6.91 -16.12 -7.21
N PHE A 49 -6.20 -15.05 -6.85
CA PHE A 49 -5.43 -15.04 -5.61
C PHE A 49 -6.34 -15.14 -4.37
N HIS A 50 -7.55 -14.56 -4.44
CA HIS A 50 -8.54 -14.68 -3.37
C HIS A 50 -8.99 -16.13 -3.13
N ASP A 51 -9.11 -16.96 -4.18
CA ASP A 51 -9.42 -18.38 -4.03
C ASP A 51 -8.35 -19.11 -3.19
N PHE A 52 -7.08 -18.82 -3.46
CA PHE A 52 -5.97 -19.35 -2.68
C PHE A 52 -5.99 -18.81 -1.23
N LEU A 53 -6.18 -17.50 -1.06
CA LEU A 53 -6.24 -16.89 0.27
C LEU A 53 -7.38 -17.43 1.12
N ASN A 54 -8.51 -17.83 0.53
CA ASN A 54 -9.60 -18.47 1.27
C ASN A 54 -9.17 -19.78 1.95
N ASP A 55 -8.32 -20.57 1.29
CA ASP A 55 -7.82 -21.85 1.80
C ASP A 55 -6.58 -21.67 2.69
N TYR A 56 -5.80 -20.61 2.47
CA TYR A 56 -4.46 -20.47 3.04
C TYR A 56 -4.42 -20.46 4.58
N PRO A 57 -5.29 -19.75 5.33
CA PRO A 57 -5.34 -19.84 6.78
C PRO A 57 -5.52 -21.27 7.29
N LYS A 58 -6.41 -22.06 6.66
CA LYS A 58 -6.63 -23.46 7.02
C LYS A 58 -5.39 -24.32 6.77
N ILE A 59 -4.66 -24.05 5.69
CA ILE A 59 -3.40 -24.73 5.38
C ILE A 59 -2.35 -24.44 6.47
N VAL A 60 -2.19 -23.17 6.85
CA VAL A 60 -1.18 -22.74 7.83
C VAL A 60 -1.53 -23.19 9.26
N LEU A 61 -2.79 -23.08 9.65
CA LEU A 61 -3.24 -23.46 10.99
C LEU A 61 -3.40 -24.98 11.13
N GLY A 62 -3.49 -25.71 10.03
CA GLY A 62 -3.57 -27.16 10.01
C GLY A 62 -4.99 -27.67 10.11
N LYS A 63 -5.25 -28.76 9.37
CA LYS A 63 -6.58 -29.35 9.22
C LYS A 63 -7.19 -29.81 10.54
N GLU A 64 -6.40 -30.43 11.42
CA GLU A 64 -6.90 -30.94 12.70
C GLU A 64 -7.42 -29.82 13.59
N TRP A 65 -6.64 -28.74 13.75
CA TRP A 65 -7.07 -27.57 14.51
C TRP A 65 -8.33 -26.95 13.90
N TRP A 66 -8.38 -26.77 12.58
CA TRP A 66 -9.54 -26.21 11.90
C TRP A 66 -10.81 -27.03 12.10
N MET A 67 -10.72 -28.35 12.01
CA MET A 67 -11.86 -29.25 12.25
C MET A 67 -12.28 -29.23 13.73
N SER A 68 -11.32 -29.14 14.66
CA SER A 68 -11.62 -29.05 16.09
C SER A 68 -12.41 -27.78 16.42
N GLU A 69 -12.05 -26.63 15.84
CA GLU A 69 -12.83 -25.39 15.96
C GLU A 69 -14.19 -25.53 15.27
N GLY A 70 -14.25 -26.19 14.11
CA GLY A 70 -15.50 -26.45 13.37
C GLY A 70 -16.57 -27.17 14.18
N ASN A 71 -16.15 -28.08 15.06
CA ASN A 71 -17.02 -28.87 15.91
C ASN A 71 -17.52 -28.13 17.16
N LYS A 72 -16.98 -26.95 17.47
CA LYS A 72 -17.43 -26.15 18.60
C LYS A 72 -18.74 -25.40 18.29
N PRO A 73 -19.57 -25.12 19.31
CA PRO A 73 -20.66 -24.16 19.20
C PRO A 73 -20.17 -22.79 18.69
N PRO A 74 -20.97 -22.03 17.90
CA PRO A 74 -20.55 -20.76 17.32
C PRO A 74 -19.90 -19.76 18.28
N GLU A 75 -20.39 -19.68 19.52
CA GLU A 75 -19.94 -18.80 20.59
C GLU A 75 -18.59 -19.20 21.20
N GLU A 76 -18.18 -20.46 21.04
CA GLU A 76 -16.90 -21.01 21.53
C GLU A 76 -15.82 -21.10 20.42
N ARG A 77 -16.20 -20.82 19.17
CA ARG A 77 -15.28 -20.88 18.03
C ARG A 77 -14.22 -19.80 18.12
N HIS A 78 -13.01 -20.16 17.70
CA HIS A 78 -11.97 -19.19 17.44
C HIS A 78 -12.43 -18.14 16.41
N ARG A 79 -12.10 -16.87 16.65
CA ARG A 79 -12.54 -15.71 15.82
C ARG A 79 -12.27 -15.88 14.32
N ILE A 80 -11.11 -16.45 13.97
CA ILE A 80 -10.76 -16.77 12.57
C ILE A 80 -11.84 -17.62 11.91
N LEU A 81 -12.36 -18.63 12.61
CA LEU A 81 -13.40 -19.50 12.07
C LEU A 81 -14.74 -18.77 11.98
N THR A 82 -15.06 -17.90 12.94
CA THR A 82 -16.24 -17.02 12.87
C THR A 82 -16.20 -16.16 11.60
N TRP A 83 -15.05 -15.55 11.29
CA TRP A 83 -14.88 -14.76 10.07
C TRP A 83 -14.99 -15.61 8.81
N ALA A 84 -14.35 -16.80 8.80
CA ALA A 84 -14.39 -17.71 7.66
C ALA A 84 -15.81 -18.20 7.34
N VAL A 85 -16.55 -18.62 8.38
CA VAL A 85 -17.93 -19.08 8.25
C VAL A 85 -18.82 -17.95 7.76
N ARG A 86 -18.71 -16.75 8.36
CA ARG A 86 -19.54 -15.61 7.98
C ARG A 86 -19.23 -15.12 6.56
N SER A 87 -17.95 -15.13 6.16
CA SER A 87 -17.53 -14.83 4.79
C SER A 87 -18.15 -15.81 3.78
N TYR A 88 -18.13 -17.11 4.11
CA TYR A 88 -18.74 -18.15 3.27
C TYR A 88 -20.25 -17.97 3.16
N GLU A 89 -20.95 -17.69 4.26
CA GLU A 89 -22.40 -17.42 4.27
C GLU A 89 -22.75 -16.25 3.35
N HIS A 90 -22.01 -15.13 3.45
CA HIS A 90 -22.24 -13.98 2.58
C HIS A 90 -21.97 -14.30 1.11
N ALA A 91 -20.85 -14.97 0.80
CA ALA A 91 -20.50 -15.34 -0.58
C ALA A 91 -21.55 -16.27 -1.19
N LYS A 92 -22.04 -17.24 -0.41
CA LYS A 92 -23.11 -18.16 -0.82
C LYS A 92 -24.42 -17.40 -1.07
N ALA A 93 -24.86 -16.57 -0.14
CA ALA A 93 -26.08 -15.79 -0.28
C ALA A 93 -26.03 -14.85 -1.49
N HIS A 94 -24.89 -14.18 -1.72
CA HIS A 94 -24.69 -13.33 -2.89
C HIS A 94 -24.77 -14.12 -4.20
N MET A 95 -24.12 -15.29 -4.28
CA MET A 95 -24.17 -16.16 -5.44
C MET A 95 -25.61 -16.64 -5.73
N GLU A 96 -26.38 -16.97 -4.69
CA GLU A 96 -27.78 -17.39 -4.82
C GLU A 96 -28.69 -16.25 -5.30
N GLN A 97 -28.41 -15.01 -4.92
CA GLN A 97 -29.21 -13.84 -5.27
C GLN A 97 -28.86 -13.23 -6.63
N MET A 98 -27.57 -13.09 -6.92
CA MET A 98 -27.07 -12.33 -8.08
C MET A 98 -26.55 -13.22 -9.22
N GLY A 99 -26.37 -14.51 -8.96
CA GLY A 99 -25.77 -15.45 -9.90
C GLY A 99 -24.23 -15.38 -9.95
N PRO A 100 -23.60 -16.27 -10.73
CA PRO A 100 -22.14 -16.29 -10.88
C PRO A 100 -21.63 -15.08 -11.66
N GLY A 101 -20.45 -14.59 -11.31
CA GLY A 101 -19.74 -13.54 -12.07
C GLY A 101 -20.08 -12.10 -11.69
N VAL A 102 -21.07 -11.88 -10.79
CA VAL A 102 -21.32 -10.55 -10.22
C VAL A 102 -20.36 -10.32 -9.05
N ALA A 103 -19.70 -9.15 -9.05
CA ALA A 103 -18.76 -8.79 -7.98
C ALA A 103 -19.50 -8.60 -6.65
N GLN A 104 -19.01 -9.28 -5.60
CA GLN A 104 -19.56 -9.18 -4.25
C GLN A 104 -18.98 -7.97 -3.52
N PRO A 105 -19.81 -7.20 -2.78
CA PRO A 105 -19.31 -6.19 -1.84
C PRO A 105 -18.40 -6.80 -0.76
N MET A 106 -17.33 -6.08 -0.42
CA MET A 106 -16.42 -6.49 0.66
C MET A 106 -17.08 -6.19 2.02
N THR A 107 -17.71 -7.19 2.65
CA THR A 107 -18.21 -7.05 4.02
C THR A 107 -17.06 -7.12 5.04
N GLY A 108 -17.29 -6.66 6.28
CA GLY A 108 -16.29 -6.75 7.35
C GLY A 108 -15.73 -8.17 7.56
N ALA A 109 -16.57 -9.20 7.48
CA ALA A 109 -16.16 -10.61 7.56
C ALA A 109 -15.17 -11.00 6.45
N ILE A 110 -15.51 -10.67 5.20
CA ILE A 110 -14.68 -10.99 4.03
C ILE A 110 -13.38 -10.20 4.12
N GLY A 111 -13.47 -8.91 4.44
CA GLY A 111 -12.34 -7.99 4.58
C GLY A 111 -11.33 -8.48 5.61
N VAL A 112 -11.77 -8.77 6.84
CA VAL A 112 -10.86 -9.23 7.90
C VAL A 112 -10.26 -10.61 7.60
N TYR A 113 -11.06 -11.55 7.08
CA TYR A 113 -10.58 -12.90 6.79
C TYR A 113 -9.53 -12.88 5.67
N MET A 114 -9.81 -12.18 4.56
CA MET A 114 -8.89 -12.05 3.46
C MET A 114 -7.62 -11.27 3.84
N ARG A 115 -7.76 -10.21 4.67
CA ARG A 115 -6.61 -9.47 5.20
C ARG A 115 -5.70 -10.38 6.00
N PHE A 116 -6.26 -11.11 6.95
CA PHE A 116 -5.51 -12.05 7.78
C PHE A 116 -4.80 -13.11 6.93
N ALA A 117 -5.48 -13.68 5.94
CA ALA A 117 -4.88 -14.63 5.00
C ALA A 117 -3.70 -14.02 4.24
N TYR A 118 -3.86 -12.79 3.72
CA TYR A 118 -2.83 -12.13 2.94
C TYR A 118 -1.62 -11.69 3.79
N ASP A 119 -1.87 -11.25 5.02
CA ASP A 119 -0.80 -10.86 5.94
C ASP A 119 0.00 -12.10 6.39
N LEU A 120 -0.67 -13.22 6.68
CA LEU A 120 -0.01 -14.51 6.91
C LEU A 120 0.82 -14.97 5.71
N TYR A 121 0.26 -14.86 4.50
CA TYR A 121 0.98 -15.19 3.26
C TYR A 121 2.22 -14.33 3.12
N SER A 122 2.07 -13.01 3.25
CA SER A 122 3.16 -12.04 3.10
C SER A 122 4.30 -12.33 4.07
N LEU A 123 3.96 -12.63 5.34
CA LEU A 123 4.93 -12.98 6.36
C LEU A 123 5.67 -14.28 6.02
N LYS A 124 4.94 -15.39 5.79
CA LYS A 124 5.55 -16.70 5.47
C LYS A 124 6.35 -16.69 4.18
N HIS A 125 5.93 -15.89 3.21
CA HIS A 125 6.62 -15.78 1.94
C HIS A 125 7.94 -15.00 2.06
N ALA A 126 8.02 -14.03 2.97
CA ALA A 126 9.20 -13.20 3.17
C ALA A 126 10.22 -13.77 4.17
N VAL A 127 9.74 -14.32 5.29
CA VAL A 127 10.56 -14.76 6.41
C VAL A 127 10.09 -16.11 6.94
N GLU A 128 10.97 -16.80 7.67
CA GLU A 128 10.58 -18.02 8.37
C GLU A 128 9.62 -17.70 9.52
N VAL A 129 8.36 -18.09 9.37
CA VAL A 129 7.37 -17.97 10.45
C VAL A 129 7.67 -18.99 11.53
N GLN A 130 7.94 -18.49 12.74
CA GLN A 130 8.20 -19.30 13.91
C GLN A 130 6.95 -20.06 14.35
N LYS A 131 7.13 -21.32 14.78
CA LYS A 131 6.04 -22.15 15.31
C LYS A 131 5.30 -21.48 16.47
N LEU A 132 6.02 -20.78 17.35
CA LEU A 132 5.46 -20.06 18.49
C LEU A 132 4.42 -19.00 18.09
N LEU A 133 4.63 -18.28 16.99
CA LEU A 133 3.66 -17.32 16.49
C LEU A 133 2.38 -18.01 16.02
N ILE A 134 2.49 -19.14 15.30
CA ILE A 134 1.33 -19.93 14.87
C ILE A 134 0.56 -20.48 16.07
N ASP A 135 1.26 -20.97 17.11
CA ASP A 135 0.63 -21.47 18.33
C ASP A 135 -0.11 -20.35 19.08
N ARG A 136 0.45 -19.13 19.13
CA ARG A 136 -0.23 -17.94 19.67
C ARG A 136 -1.46 -17.54 18.86
N ILE A 137 -1.40 -17.66 17.52
CA ILE A 137 -2.55 -17.37 16.64
C ILE A 137 -3.70 -18.36 16.87
N LYS A 138 -3.41 -19.62 17.22
CA LYS A 138 -4.41 -20.65 17.52
C LYS A 138 -5.06 -20.51 18.89
N CYS A 139 -4.41 -19.79 19.80
CA CYS A 139 -4.85 -19.60 21.18
C CYS A 139 -5.74 -18.35 21.27
N PRO A 140 -7.04 -18.49 21.61
CA PRO A 140 -7.99 -17.37 21.63
C PRO A 140 -7.53 -16.15 22.45
N GLU A 141 -6.86 -16.39 23.58
CA GLU A 141 -6.42 -15.36 24.51
C GLU A 141 -5.23 -14.55 23.96
N ASN A 142 -4.35 -15.21 23.20
CA ASN A 142 -3.16 -14.60 22.62
C ASN A 142 -3.39 -14.07 21.19
N PHE A 143 -4.44 -14.56 20.53
CA PHE A 143 -4.73 -14.26 19.14
C PHE A 143 -4.80 -12.76 18.82
N PRO A 144 -5.46 -11.88 19.61
CA PRO A 144 -5.57 -10.47 19.25
C PRO A 144 -4.21 -9.77 19.10
N GLY A 145 -3.26 -10.06 20.01
CA GLY A 145 -1.90 -9.53 19.95
C GLY A 145 -1.12 -10.10 18.77
N ALA A 146 -1.17 -11.43 18.60
CA ALA A 146 -0.47 -12.12 17.51
C ALA A 146 -0.99 -11.70 16.12
N LEU A 147 -2.29 -11.49 15.99
CA LEU A 147 -2.90 -10.96 14.78
C LEU A 147 -2.32 -9.58 14.42
N TYR A 148 -2.24 -8.68 15.40
CA TYR A 148 -1.74 -7.33 15.13
C TYR A 148 -0.24 -7.33 14.79
N GLU A 149 0.56 -8.18 15.41
CA GLU A 149 1.96 -8.39 15.02
C GLU A 149 2.10 -8.84 13.56
N VAL A 150 1.28 -9.79 13.11
CA VAL A 150 1.25 -10.26 11.72
C VAL A 150 0.86 -9.12 10.76
N GLN A 151 -0.16 -8.33 11.11
CA GLN A 151 -0.60 -7.18 10.32
C GLN A 151 0.52 -6.13 10.17
N VAL A 152 1.19 -5.77 11.27
CA VAL A 152 2.29 -4.79 11.25
C VAL A 152 3.47 -5.32 10.43
N ALA A 153 3.86 -6.58 10.62
CA ALA A 153 4.93 -7.19 9.86
C ALA A 153 4.63 -7.20 8.35
N ALA A 154 3.41 -7.58 7.97
CA ALA A 154 2.99 -7.57 6.56
C ALA A 154 2.94 -6.15 5.97
N ALA A 155 2.52 -5.14 6.73
CA ALA A 155 2.56 -3.74 6.30
C ALA A 155 3.99 -3.27 5.99
N LEU A 156 4.95 -3.60 6.86
CA LEU A 156 6.37 -3.28 6.66
C LEU A 156 6.95 -4.00 5.44
N LEU A 157 6.64 -5.28 5.27
CA LEU A 157 7.08 -6.05 4.10
C LEU A 157 6.55 -5.44 2.80
N ARG A 158 5.27 -5.09 2.73
CA ARG A 158 4.67 -4.41 1.57
C ARG A 158 5.27 -3.02 1.33
N ALA A 159 5.72 -2.34 2.38
CA ALA A 159 6.45 -1.08 2.28
C ALA A 159 7.93 -1.22 1.87
N GLY A 160 8.44 -2.45 1.71
CA GLY A 160 9.82 -2.70 1.27
C GLY A 160 10.83 -2.83 2.40
N PHE A 161 10.39 -3.03 3.64
CA PHE A 161 11.28 -3.36 4.75
C PHE A 161 11.65 -4.85 4.72
N ARG A 162 12.87 -5.15 5.15
CA ARG A 162 13.29 -6.51 5.55
C ARG A 162 13.11 -6.64 7.05
N LEU A 163 12.59 -7.79 7.50
CA LEU A 163 12.34 -8.06 8.90
C LEU A 163 13.35 -9.08 9.45
N GLN A 164 13.80 -8.85 10.68
CA GLN A 164 14.58 -9.79 11.47
C GLN A 164 13.86 -10.00 12.79
N HIS A 165 13.50 -11.26 13.06
CA HIS A 165 12.93 -11.64 14.36
C HIS A 165 14.02 -11.58 15.44
N GLN A 166 13.63 -11.13 16.62
CA GLN A 166 14.46 -11.27 17.82
C GLN A 166 14.25 -12.66 18.43
N ASP A 167 15.24 -13.14 19.18
CA ASP A 167 15.13 -14.43 19.87
C ASP A 167 14.23 -14.31 21.10
N GLU A 168 12.94 -14.58 20.91
CA GLU A 168 11.93 -14.56 21.97
C GLU A 168 12.18 -15.61 23.08
N THR A 169 13.08 -16.57 22.86
CA THR A 169 13.42 -17.58 23.88
C THR A 169 14.43 -17.06 24.90
N ASP A 170 15.17 -15.99 24.58
CA ASP A 170 16.08 -15.35 25.51
C ASP A 170 15.33 -14.45 26.50
N ARG A 171 15.11 -14.98 27.71
CA ARG A 171 14.45 -14.25 28.81
C ARG A 171 15.37 -13.30 29.57
N ARG A 172 16.65 -13.18 29.21
CA ARG A 172 17.62 -12.31 29.91
C ARG A 172 17.41 -10.83 29.60
N THR A 173 16.79 -10.53 28.45
CA THR A 173 16.49 -9.16 28.02
C THR A 173 15.06 -9.05 27.52
N THR A 174 14.51 -7.84 27.50
CA THR A 174 13.25 -7.56 26.81
C THR A 174 13.54 -7.29 25.34
N HIS A 175 12.83 -7.99 24.46
CA HIS A 175 13.00 -7.87 23.01
C HIS A 175 11.81 -7.16 22.39
N VAL A 176 12.08 -6.31 21.40
CA VAL A 176 11.04 -5.77 20.51
C VAL A 176 10.53 -6.87 19.57
N GLU A 177 9.35 -6.68 18.98
CA GLU A 177 8.72 -7.72 18.13
C GLU A 177 9.60 -8.06 16.90
N PHE A 178 10.18 -7.04 16.25
CA PHE A 178 11.14 -7.24 15.16
C PHE A 178 12.00 -6.01 14.91
N ILE A 179 13.15 -6.25 14.27
CA ILE A 179 13.98 -5.21 13.66
C ILE A 179 13.61 -5.10 12.18
N ALA A 180 13.27 -3.90 11.74
CA ALA A 180 12.85 -3.61 10.37
C ALA A 180 13.89 -2.69 9.70
N THR A 181 14.44 -3.12 8.56
CA THR A 181 15.39 -2.32 7.77
C THR A 181 14.75 -1.97 6.42
N ASP A 182 14.58 -0.67 6.15
CA ASP A 182 14.11 -0.19 4.85
C ASP A 182 15.12 -0.58 3.75
N ALA A 183 14.68 -1.34 2.76
CA ALA A 183 15.59 -1.89 1.76
C ALA A 183 16.23 -0.81 0.87
N LYS A 184 15.56 0.34 0.71
CA LYS A 184 16.01 1.45 -0.15
C LYS A 184 17.09 2.31 0.51
N SER A 185 16.87 2.74 1.75
CA SER A 185 17.77 3.66 2.46
C SER A 185 18.74 2.94 3.41
N GLY A 186 18.45 1.71 3.81
CA GLY A 186 19.19 1.00 4.87
C GLY A 186 18.83 1.46 6.28
N ALA A 187 17.91 2.43 6.45
CA ALA A 187 17.45 2.86 7.77
C ALA A 187 16.83 1.68 8.53
N THR A 188 17.24 1.50 9.77
CA THR A 188 16.84 0.37 10.63
C THR A 188 16.08 0.87 11.84
N TYR A 189 14.99 0.18 12.19
CA TYR A 189 14.08 0.54 13.25
C TYR A 189 13.78 -0.66 14.13
N ALA A 190 13.68 -0.43 15.43
CA ALA A 190 13.12 -1.40 16.36
C ALA A 190 11.61 -1.18 16.45
N VAL A 191 10.84 -2.23 16.20
CA VAL A 191 9.39 -2.11 16.04
C VAL A 191 8.65 -2.87 17.13
N GLU A 192 7.64 -2.20 17.70
CA GLU A 192 6.73 -2.79 18.66
C GLU A 192 5.29 -2.74 18.13
N ALA A 193 4.54 -3.83 18.27
CA ALA A 193 3.11 -3.86 18.02
C ALA A 193 2.32 -3.98 19.34
N LYS A 194 1.31 -3.14 19.52
CA LYS A 194 0.43 -3.17 20.68
C LYS A 194 -1.02 -3.04 20.25
N ARG A 195 -1.87 -3.90 20.78
CA ARG A 195 -3.31 -3.84 20.56
C ARG A 195 -4.02 -3.43 21.84
N ARG A 196 -5.05 -2.60 21.72
CA ARG A 196 -5.96 -2.31 22.84
C ARG A 196 -6.79 -3.54 23.14
N GLU A 197 -6.74 -3.96 24.41
CA GLU A 197 -7.66 -4.93 24.98
C GLU A 197 -8.51 -4.25 26.06
N GLY A 198 -9.84 -4.27 25.88
CA GLY A 198 -10.81 -3.70 26.81
C GLY A 198 -11.24 -2.24 26.53
N ARG A 199 -12.05 -1.68 27.45
CA ARG A 199 -12.77 -0.42 27.23
C ARG A 199 -11.89 0.83 27.16
N ARG A 200 -10.68 0.83 27.72
CA ARG A 200 -9.75 1.98 27.68
C ARG A 200 -8.56 1.68 26.78
N MET A 201 -8.12 2.66 26.00
CA MET A 201 -6.97 2.49 25.09
C MET A 201 -5.64 2.32 25.82
N ASN A 202 -5.50 2.89 27.01
CA ASN A 202 -4.30 2.77 27.85
C ASN A 202 -2.99 3.11 27.10
N VAL A 203 -3.03 4.10 26.20
CA VAL A 203 -1.89 4.53 25.36
C VAL A 203 -0.62 4.73 26.19
N ASN A 204 -0.71 5.43 27.32
CA ASN A 204 0.45 5.70 28.18
C ASN A 204 1.15 4.39 28.61
N ARG A 205 0.38 3.38 29.01
CA ARG A 205 0.91 2.07 29.41
C ARG A 205 1.53 1.32 28.22
N GLN A 206 0.89 1.38 27.05
CA GLN A 206 1.39 0.73 25.83
C GLN A 206 2.70 1.37 25.38
N ILE A 207 2.76 2.69 25.31
CA ILE A 207 3.96 3.47 24.98
C ILE A 207 5.08 3.21 25.99
N HIS A 208 4.79 3.30 27.29
CA HIS A 208 5.79 3.02 28.32
C HIS A 208 6.38 1.62 28.15
N ARG A 209 5.54 0.59 27.99
CA ARG A 209 6.00 -0.80 27.80
C ARG A 209 6.83 -0.96 26.53
N ALA A 210 6.41 -0.35 25.42
CA ALA A 210 7.13 -0.40 24.16
C ALA A 210 8.51 0.27 24.26
N LEU A 211 8.56 1.49 24.80
CA LEU A 211 9.76 2.31 24.82
C LEU A 211 10.73 1.99 25.96
N SER A 212 10.27 1.27 26.99
CA SER A 212 11.16 0.74 28.04
C SER A 212 11.98 -0.47 27.59
N LYS A 213 11.66 -1.08 26.44
CA LYS A 213 12.44 -2.20 25.91
C LYS A 213 13.81 -1.71 25.42
N LYS A 214 14.86 -2.46 25.75
CA LYS A 214 16.23 -2.15 25.33
C LYS A 214 16.35 -2.30 23.81
N SER A 215 16.96 -1.32 23.16
CA SER A 215 17.37 -1.38 21.76
C SER A 215 18.12 -0.10 21.37
N ASP A 216 19.08 -0.23 20.46
CA ASP A 216 19.96 0.85 19.99
C ASP A 216 19.43 1.52 18.70
N HIS A 217 18.26 1.11 18.19
CA HIS A 217 17.69 1.62 16.94
C HIS A 217 16.54 2.61 17.18
N PRO A 218 16.29 3.59 16.29
CA PRO A 218 15.07 4.39 16.33
C PRO A 218 13.79 3.53 16.44
N ARG A 219 12.80 4.00 17.21
CA ARG A 219 11.60 3.22 17.55
C ARG A 219 10.44 3.51 16.59
N ILE A 220 9.75 2.46 16.15
CA ILE A 220 8.39 2.57 15.59
C ILE A 220 7.46 1.77 16.51
N VAL A 221 6.44 2.43 17.06
CA VAL A 221 5.44 1.78 17.92
C VAL A 221 4.09 1.83 17.22
N PHE A 222 3.55 0.66 16.91
CA PHE A 222 2.23 0.49 16.36
C PHE A 222 1.21 0.27 17.48
N ILE A 223 0.10 1.00 17.43
CA ILE A 223 -1.02 0.86 18.36
C ILE A 223 -2.32 0.63 17.58
N ASP A 224 -2.92 -0.54 17.74
CA ASP A 224 -4.28 -0.80 17.29
C ASP A 224 -5.29 -0.26 18.31
N THR A 225 -6.15 0.64 17.84
CA THR A 225 -7.27 1.17 18.63
C THR A 225 -8.31 0.12 18.98
N ASN A 226 -8.42 -0.97 18.20
CA ASN A 226 -9.39 -2.05 18.35
C ASN A 226 -10.80 -1.53 18.66
N ASP A 227 -11.23 -0.49 17.95
CA ASP A 227 -12.42 0.28 18.31
C ASP A 227 -13.59 0.00 17.36
N GLY A 228 -14.67 -0.58 17.91
CA GLY A 228 -15.89 -0.88 17.16
C GLY A 228 -16.95 0.22 17.16
N ARG A 229 -16.68 1.44 17.65
CA ARG A 229 -17.71 2.47 17.84
C ARG A 229 -17.94 3.31 16.57
N LEU A 230 -18.53 2.73 15.52
CA LEU A 230 -18.76 3.39 14.22
C LEU A 230 -19.59 4.67 14.30
N GLU A 231 -20.66 4.68 15.11
CA GLU A 231 -21.57 5.82 15.20
C GLU A 231 -20.95 7.04 15.90
N LEU A 232 -19.90 6.81 16.70
CA LEU A 232 -19.19 7.88 17.39
C LEU A 232 -18.30 8.64 16.40
N GLY A 233 -18.73 9.85 16.06
CA GLY A 233 -18.02 10.73 15.12
C GLY A 233 -18.50 10.64 13.68
N ARG A 234 -19.69 10.09 13.43
CA ARG A 234 -20.34 10.13 12.12
C ARG A 234 -20.32 11.57 11.54
N GLY A 235 -19.87 11.70 10.29
CA GLY A 235 -19.75 13.00 9.61
C GLY A 235 -18.51 13.83 9.99
N ARG A 236 -17.63 13.33 10.87
CA ARG A 236 -16.32 13.95 11.13
C ARG A 236 -15.27 13.46 10.13
N PRO A 237 -14.25 14.29 9.82
CA PRO A 237 -13.21 13.91 8.87
C PRO A 237 -12.29 12.78 9.38
N ASN A 238 -12.13 12.65 10.70
CA ASN A 238 -11.25 11.66 11.31
C ASN A 238 -12.02 10.74 12.28
N PRO A 239 -11.73 9.41 12.30
CA PRO A 239 -12.27 8.50 13.30
C PRO A 239 -12.01 8.97 14.74
N VAL A 240 -13.03 8.90 15.61
CA VAL A 240 -12.93 9.39 16.99
C VAL A 240 -11.82 8.70 17.77
N ALA A 241 -11.59 7.41 17.55
CA ALA A 241 -10.53 6.66 18.22
C ALA A 241 -9.13 7.23 17.93
N LEU A 242 -8.88 7.72 16.71
CA LEU A 242 -7.60 8.35 16.35
C LEU A 242 -7.44 9.72 17.01
N VAL A 243 -8.52 10.51 17.10
CA VAL A 243 -8.52 11.79 17.83
C VAL A 243 -8.31 11.58 19.33
N GLU A 244 -8.93 10.55 19.92
CA GLU A 244 -8.68 10.16 21.30
C GLU A 244 -7.20 9.77 21.50
N ALA A 245 -6.61 9.02 20.56
CA ALA A 245 -5.22 8.60 20.63
C ALA A 245 -4.25 9.77 20.54
N GLU A 246 -4.47 10.69 19.60
CA GLU A 246 -3.68 11.91 19.45
C GLU A 246 -3.66 12.73 20.74
N ASN A 247 -4.83 12.94 21.35
CA ASN A 247 -4.94 13.68 22.60
C ASN A 247 -4.21 12.99 23.76
N LEU A 248 -4.32 11.67 23.87
CA LEU A 248 -3.63 10.90 24.90
C LEU A 248 -2.10 10.94 24.73
N LEU A 249 -1.61 10.81 23.49
CA LEU A 249 -0.18 10.92 23.18
C LEU A 249 0.37 12.30 23.54
N LYS A 250 -0.34 13.36 23.12
CA LYS A 250 0.01 14.75 23.43
C LYS A 250 0.07 15.04 24.92
N LEU A 251 -0.87 14.50 25.70
CA LEU A 251 -0.85 14.63 27.16
C LEU A 251 0.31 13.83 27.76
N TYR A 252 0.58 12.63 27.24
CA TYR A 252 1.62 11.78 27.79
C TYR A 252 3.04 12.29 27.54
N GLU A 253 3.31 12.94 26.41
CA GLU A 253 4.60 13.63 26.19
C GLU A 253 4.93 14.67 27.27
N ARG A 254 3.89 15.26 27.88
CA ARG A 254 4.03 16.29 28.92
C ARG A 254 4.07 15.70 30.33
N ASP A 255 3.70 14.44 30.49
CA ASP A 255 3.75 13.73 31.76
C ASP A 255 5.22 13.53 32.20
N PRO A 256 5.56 13.68 33.50
CA PRO A 256 6.92 13.49 33.98
C PRO A 256 7.52 12.14 33.61
N THR A 257 6.71 11.07 33.57
CA THR A 257 7.17 9.75 33.13
C THR A 257 7.42 9.73 31.63
N GLY A 258 6.47 10.27 30.84
CA GLY A 258 6.57 10.30 29.38
C GLY A 258 7.76 11.11 28.87
N GLN A 259 8.15 12.18 29.58
CA GLN A 259 9.34 12.99 29.28
C GLN A 259 10.66 12.20 29.39
N THR A 260 10.69 11.10 30.17
CA THR A 260 11.89 10.27 30.31
C THR A 260 12.04 9.22 29.21
N LEU A 261 11.00 9.00 28.40
CA LEU A 261 11.01 7.96 27.36
C LEU A 261 11.73 8.46 26.09
N PRO A 262 12.38 7.56 25.33
CA PRO A 262 13.07 7.91 24.09
C PRO A 262 12.12 8.36 22.97
N GLN A 263 12.69 8.97 21.93
CA GLN A 263 11.96 9.34 20.71
C GLN A 263 11.40 8.12 19.98
N ALA A 264 10.21 8.26 19.39
CA ALA A 264 9.57 7.21 18.61
C ALA A 264 8.60 7.74 17.55
N TYR A 265 8.48 7.03 16.45
CA TYR A 265 7.34 7.16 15.56
C TYR A 265 6.20 6.30 16.12
N VAL A 266 5.09 6.92 16.50
CA VAL A 266 3.90 6.21 16.97
C VAL A 266 2.87 6.18 15.85
N ILE A 267 2.56 4.99 15.35
CA ILE A 267 1.58 4.78 14.29
C ILE A 267 0.34 4.14 14.93
N VAL A 268 -0.77 4.87 14.94
CA VAL A 268 -2.04 4.38 15.51
C VAL A 268 -2.97 3.98 14.38
N THR A 269 -3.50 2.76 14.42
CA THR A 269 -4.39 2.21 13.39
C THR A 269 -5.82 2.07 13.89
N TYR A 270 -6.77 2.39 13.01
CA TYR A 270 -8.20 2.19 13.22
C TYR A 270 -8.76 1.33 12.09
N ASP A 271 -9.24 0.14 12.46
CA ASP A 271 -9.88 -0.82 11.55
C ASP A 271 -11.05 -1.53 12.26
N PRO A 272 -12.31 -1.20 11.93
CA PRO A 272 -13.48 -1.70 12.65
C PRO A 272 -14.03 -3.02 12.11
N ASP A 273 -13.46 -3.58 11.04
CA ASP A 273 -13.95 -4.80 10.35
C ASP A 273 -14.25 -5.95 11.31
N GLU A 274 -13.37 -6.18 12.29
CA GLU A 274 -13.50 -7.24 13.29
C GLU A 274 -14.75 -7.13 14.19
N HIS A 275 -15.33 -5.93 14.30
CA HIS A 275 -16.50 -5.64 15.12
C HIS A 275 -17.80 -5.56 14.30
N HIS A 276 -17.70 -5.48 12.97
CA HIS A 276 -18.83 -5.20 12.07
C HIS A 276 -18.84 -6.12 10.85
N LEU A 277 -18.93 -7.42 11.11
CA LEU A 277 -18.77 -8.49 10.12
C LEU A 277 -19.72 -8.40 8.90
N ASP A 278 -20.90 -7.81 9.11
CA ASP A 278 -21.96 -7.70 8.11
C ASP A 278 -22.00 -6.35 7.39
N ALA A 279 -21.27 -5.36 7.90
CA ALA A 279 -21.23 -4.04 7.32
C ALA A 279 -20.35 -4.02 6.07
N ILE A 280 -20.65 -3.08 5.18
CA ILE A 280 -19.85 -2.73 3.99
C ILE A 280 -19.34 -1.29 4.15
N ASP A 281 -18.39 -0.90 3.32
CA ASP A 281 -17.86 0.47 3.25
C ASP A 281 -17.37 1.01 4.60
N LEU A 282 -16.74 0.15 5.39
CA LEU A 282 -16.23 0.48 6.71
C LEU A 282 -15.06 1.47 6.63
N PRO A 283 -15.07 2.53 7.46
CA PRO A 283 -14.00 3.51 7.48
C PRO A 283 -12.75 2.91 8.12
N SER A 284 -11.58 3.34 7.65
CA SER A 284 -10.31 3.04 8.28
C SER A 284 -9.45 4.28 8.38
N GLY A 285 -8.44 4.24 9.25
CA GLY A 285 -7.54 5.37 9.40
C GLY A 285 -6.21 5.01 10.04
N VAL A 286 -5.25 5.90 9.80
CA VAL A 286 -3.91 5.83 10.41
C VAL A 286 -3.54 7.22 10.89
N LEU A 287 -3.03 7.30 12.12
CA LEU A 287 -2.41 8.49 12.69
C LEU A 287 -0.91 8.24 12.81
N LEU A 288 -0.10 9.22 12.38
CA LEU A 288 1.32 9.29 12.72
C LEU A 288 1.52 10.38 13.78
N TRP A 289 2.13 10.00 14.90
CA TRP A 289 2.55 10.92 15.95
C TRP A 289 4.05 10.78 16.19
N GLY A 290 4.81 11.87 16.10
CA GLY A 290 6.24 11.88 16.41
C GLY A 290 6.46 12.08 17.90
N PHE A 291 6.54 10.98 18.67
CA PHE A 291 6.77 11.04 20.11
C PHE A 291 8.15 11.61 20.41
N HIS A 292 8.20 12.84 20.92
CA HIS A 292 9.43 13.64 21.09
C HIS A 292 10.22 13.93 19.79
N ILE A 293 9.56 13.89 18.63
CA ILE A 293 10.18 14.21 17.33
C ILE A 293 9.67 15.57 16.83
N GLU A 294 10.50 16.61 16.98
CA GLU A 294 10.15 18.02 16.72
C GLU A 294 9.57 18.27 15.32
N ASP A 295 10.06 17.55 14.31
CA ASP A 295 9.59 17.68 12.92
C ASP A 295 8.08 17.43 12.77
N PHE A 296 7.49 16.61 13.63
CA PHE A 296 6.06 16.27 13.60
C PHE A 296 5.18 17.16 14.49
N HIS A 297 5.77 18.00 15.34
CA HIS A 297 4.98 18.91 16.16
C HIS A 297 4.31 20.00 15.31
N PRO A 298 3.10 20.45 15.69
CA PRO A 298 2.37 21.48 14.95
C PRO A 298 3.12 22.82 15.01
N GLY A 299 3.18 23.52 13.88
CA GLY A 299 3.82 24.82 13.75
C GLY A 299 3.98 25.24 12.29
N PRO A 300 4.13 26.54 11.99
CA PRO A 300 4.33 27.01 10.63
C PRO A 300 5.64 26.44 10.07
N LYS A 301 5.55 25.74 8.94
CA LYS A 301 6.69 25.19 8.21
C LYS A 301 6.68 25.71 6.78
N THR A 302 7.80 26.28 6.35
CA THR A 302 8.01 26.63 4.93
C THR A 302 7.95 25.36 4.06
N LEU A 303 7.63 25.51 2.77
CA LEU A 303 7.58 24.38 1.85
C LEU A 303 8.92 23.62 1.82
N LEU A 304 10.05 24.33 1.85
CA LEU A 304 11.38 23.72 1.89
C LEU A 304 11.59 22.90 3.18
N GLN A 305 11.15 23.39 4.34
CA GLN A 305 11.18 22.62 5.58
C GLN A 305 10.32 21.36 5.49
N GLN A 306 9.10 21.45 4.95
CA GLN A 306 8.22 20.29 4.76
C GLN A 306 8.88 19.23 3.85
N VAL A 307 9.53 19.65 2.76
CA VAL A 307 10.25 18.77 1.86
C VAL A 307 11.43 18.08 2.57
N LYS A 308 12.23 18.83 3.34
CA LYS A 308 13.37 18.30 4.10
C LYS A 308 12.90 17.29 5.16
N ILE A 309 11.80 17.59 5.85
CA ILE A 309 11.16 16.66 6.80
C ILE A 309 10.71 15.39 6.09
N ARG A 310 10.01 15.51 4.96
CA ARG A 310 9.56 14.35 4.17
C ARG A 310 10.73 13.46 3.73
N ARG A 311 11.88 14.04 3.37
CA ARG A 311 13.09 13.29 3.01
C ARG A 311 13.71 12.61 4.23
N ARG A 312 13.87 13.33 5.34
CA ARG A 312 14.48 12.82 6.57
C ARG A 312 13.73 11.61 7.13
N HIS A 313 12.40 11.62 7.04
CA HIS A 313 11.55 10.52 7.51
C HIS A 313 10.95 9.70 6.36
N ALA A 314 11.60 9.70 5.19
CA ALA A 314 11.07 9.04 3.99
C ALA A 314 10.67 7.57 4.22
N PRO A 315 11.43 6.73 4.94
CA PRO A 315 11.00 5.35 5.21
C PRO A 315 9.64 5.24 5.92
N VAL A 316 9.38 6.12 6.88
CA VAL A 316 8.12 6.14 7.66
C VAL A 316 6.97 6.68 6.81
N PHE A 317 7.21 7.73 6.00
CA PHE A 317 6.19 8.23 5.08
C PHE A 317 5.84 7.22 3.98
N SER A 318 6.84 6.54 3.40
CA SER A 318 6.62 5.47 2.42
C SER A 318 5.89 4.27 3.01
N LEU A 319 6.12 3.96 4.29
CA LEU A 319 5.35 2.96 5.03
C LEU A 319 3.87 3.36 5.13
N LEU A 320 3.56 4.61 5.52
CA LEU A 320 2.17 5.08 5.61
C LEU A 320 1.47 5.10 4.26
N GLU A 321 2.15 5.56 3.21
CA GLU A 321 1.65 5.50 1.83
C GLU A 321 1.34 4.06 1.42
N SER A 322 2.25 3.13 1.71
CA SER A 322 2.06 1.70 1.45
C SER A 322 0.87 1.12 2.22
N MET A 323 0.68 1.49 3.50
CA MET A 323 -0.46 1.04 4.30
C MET A 323 -1.79 1.50 3.71
N GLN A 324 -1.86 2.73 3.19
CA GLN A 324 -3.06 3.26 2.53
C GLN A 324 -3.29 2.60 1.17
N LYS A 325 -2.26 2.54 0.34
CA LYS A 325 -2.32 2.05 -1.04
C LYS A 325 -2.57 0.56 -1.14
N HIS A 326 -1.84 -0.23 -0.35
CA HIS A 326 -1.88 -1.69 -0.38
C HIS A 326 -2.85 -2.27 0.66
N ARG A 327 -3.85 -1.48 1.10
CA ARG A 327 -5.02 -2.00 1.80
C ARG A 327 -5.86 -2.86 0.87
N ARG A 328 -5.94 -2.57 -0.44
CA ARG A 328 -6.67 -3.48 -1.35
C ARG A 328 -5.89 -4.79 -1.51
N ILE A 329 -6.58 -5.92 -1.41
CA ILE A 329 -5.98 -7.24 -1.58
C ILE A 329 -5.98 -7.57 -3.07
N PRO A 330 -4.83 -7.89 -3.70
CA PRO A 330 -4.77 -8.25 -5.11
C PRO A 330 -5.71 -9.41 -5.44
N ALA A 331 -6.51 -9.31 -6.50
CA ALA A 331 -7.31 -10.43 -6.98
C ALA A 331 -6.53 -11.33 -7.94
N THR A 332 -5.52 -10.78 -8.64
CA THR A 332 -4.68 -11.50 -9.61
C THR A 332 -3.31 -11.85 -9.04
N PHE A 333 -2.68 -12.88 -9.62
CA PHE A 333 -1.37 -13.35 -9.16
C PHE A 333 -0.21 -12.50 -9.71
N ASP A 334 -0.27 -12.13 -10.99
CA ASP A 334 0.78 -11.45 -11.74
C ASP A 334 0.61 -9.93 -11.79
N GLY A 335 -0.43 -9.42 -11.12
CA GLY A 335 -0.81 -8.02 -11.19
C GLY A 335 -1.57 -7.68 -12.46
N ALA A 336 -2.10 -8.63 -13.24
CA ALA A 336 -3.02 -8.29 -14.34
C ALA A 336 -4.25 -7.52 -13.84
N ALA A 337 -4.89 -6.74 -14.72
CA ALA A 337 -6.15 -6.08 -14.40
C ALA A 337 -7.23 -7.13 -14.12
N GLU A 338 -8.09 -6.87 -13.13
CA GLU A 338 -9.09 -7.85 -12.68
C GLU A 338 -10.07 -8.21 -13.80
N ALA A 339 -10.34 -7.27 -14.70
CA ALA A 339 -11.17 -7.46 -15.88
C ALA A 339 -10.66 -8.58 -16.82
N PHE A 340 -9.35 -8.92 -16.76
CA PHE A 340 -8.75 -9.95 -17.61
C PHE A 340 -8.57 -11.32 -16.92
N SER A 341 -9.04 -11.46 -15.68
CA SER A 341 -8.83 -12.68 -14.87
C SER A 341 -9.59 -13.92 -15.36
N GLY A 342 -10.53 -13.76 -16.31
CA GLY A 342 -11.43 -14.81 -16.82
C GLY A 342 -10.97 -15.58 -18.05
N GLY A 343 -9.76 -15.31 -18.58
CA GLY A 343 -9.20 -16.02 -19.74
C GLY A 343 -9.49 -15.34 -21.09
N THR A 344 -8.53 -14.51 -21.51
CA THR A 344 -8.31 -13.83 -22.82
C THR A 344 -9.11 -12.57 -23.20
N PRO A 345 -8.49 -11.58 -23.91
CA PRO A 345 -7.06 -11.41 -24.23
C PRO A 345 -6.34 -10.37 -23.33
N LYS A 346 -5.01 -10.54 -23.19
CA LYS A 346 -4.09 -9.47 -22.76
C LYS A 346 -4.40 -8.21 -23.57
N ALA A 347 -4.28 -7.02 -22.96
CA ALA A 347 -4.53 -5.74 -23.62
C ALA A 347 -3.92 -5.73 -25.04
N ARG A 348 -4.80 -5.68 -26.06
CA ARG A 348 -4.39 -5.87 -27.46
C ARG A 348 -3.54 -4.73 -28.01
N LEU A 349 -3.57 -3.58 -27.34
CA LEU A 349 -2.82 -2.38 -27.69
C LEU A 349 -1.55 -2.33 -26.83
N GLN A 350 -0.44 -2.78 -27.40
CA GLN A 350 0.87 -2.73 -26.75
C GLN A 350 1.79 -1.82 -27.56
N VAL A 351 2.41 -0.83 -26.92
CA VAL A 351 3.44 -0.02 -27.61
C VAL A 351 4.52 -0.95 -28.17
N GLY A 352 4.99 -0.63 -29.37
CA GLY A 352 5.91 -1.40 -30.20
C GLY A 352 5.33 -2.66 -30.85
N GLN A 353 4.03 -2.93 -30.72
CA GLN A 353 3.35 -3.99 -31.46
C GLN A 353 3.07 -3.54 -32.90
N ARG A 354 3.29 -4.45 -33.88
CA ARG A 354 2.79 -4.29 -35.24
C ARG A 354 1.33 -4.68 -35.29
N MET A 355 0.52 -3.88 -35.98
CA MET A 355 -0.91 -4.14 -36.15
C MET A 355 -1.39 -3.59 -37.49
N GLU A 356 -2.42 -4.23 -38.05
CA GLU A 356 -3.14 -3.71 -39.20
C GLU A 356 -4.02 -2.53 -38.79
N VAL A 357 -3.88 -1.43 -39.51
CA VAL A 357 -4.61 -0.18 -39.29
C VAL A 357 -4.98 0.48 -40.61
N PRO A 358 -6.06 1.27 -40.66
CA PRO A 358 -6.38 2.06 -41.85
C PRO A 358 -5.31 3.14 -42.03
N GLY A 359 -4.56 3.06 -43.13
CA GLY A 359 -3.59 4.08 -43.53
C GLY A 359 -4.27 5.38 -43.98
N PRO A 360 -3.50 6.44 -44.26
CA PRO A 360 -4.03 7.75 -44.66
C PRO A 360 -4.97 7.71 -45.87
N ASN A 361 -4.76 6.73 -46.76
CA ASN A 361 -5.56 6.53 -47.98
C ASN A 361 -6.73 5.55 -47.79
N GLY A 362 -7.01 5.12 -46.55
CA GLY A 362 -8.10 4.18 -46.21
C GLY A 362 -7.77 2.70 -46.44
N THR A 363 -6.62 2.38 -47.04
CA THR A 363 -6.14 0.99 -47.20
C THR A 363 -5.60 0.46 -45.89
N GLN A 364 -5.87 -0.81 -45.57
CA GLN A 364 -5.24 -1.47 -44.42
C GLN A 364 -3.75 -1.62 -44.68
N ILE A 365 -2.93 -1.14 -43.74
CA ILE A 365 -1.49 -1.28 -43.76
C ILE A 365 -1.03 -1.79 -42.39
N GLU A 366 0.07 -2.54 -42.38
CA GLU A 366 0.74 -2.80 -41.11
C GLU A 366 1.50 -1.55 -40.65
N ALA A 367 1.33 -1.21 -39.38
CA ALA A 367 2.07 -0.14 -38.73
C ALA A 367 2.48 -0.54 -37.31
N THR A 368 3.56 0.07 -36.82
CA THR A 368 4.04 -0.09 -35.44
C THR A 368 3.36 0.94 -34.54
N LEU A 369 2.77 0.50 -33.44
CA LEU A 369 2.19 1.36 -32.41
C LEU A 369 3.28 2.09 -31.62
N GLU A 370 3.36 3.42 -31.72
CA GLU A 370 4.39 4.21 -31.03
C GLU A 370 3.91 4.79 -29.69
N SER A 371 2.66 5.26 -29.62
CA SER A 371 2.06 5.77 -28.37
C SER A 371 0.55 5.79 -28.46
N CYS A 372 -0.14 5.78 -27.31
CA CYS A 372 -1.58 5.81 -27.24
C CYS A 372 -2.07 6.66 -26.07
N VAL A 373 -3.25 7.25 -26.22
CA VAL A 373 -4.00 7.86 -25.12
C VAL A 373 -5.45 7.36 -25.15
N VAL A 374 -5.98 6.97 -24.00
CA VAL A 374 -7.40 6.62 -23.88
C VAL A 374 -8.25 7.88 -23.76
N MET A 375 -9.35 7.91 -24.50
CA MET A 375 -10.37 8.94 -24.46
C MET A 375 -11.66 8.32 -23.87
N PRO A 376 -11.83 8.30 -22.53
CA PRO A 376 -12.92 7.56 -21.88
C PRO A 376 -14.31 7.99 -22.35
N LYS A 377 -14.50 9.29 -22.64
CA LYS A 377 -15.79 9.83 -23.11
C LYS A 377 -16.20 9.29 -24.48
N SER A 378 -15.24 9.09 -25.39
CA SER A 378 -15.52 8.52 -26.72
C SER A 378 -15.35 7.00 -26.76
N ARG A 379 -14.90 6.38 -25.67
CA ARG A 379 -14.64 4.93 -25.58
C ARG A 379 -13.64 4.44 -26.64
N GLU A 380 -12.64 5.26 -26.93
CA GLU A 380 -11.61 4.99 -27.95
C GLU A 380 -10.20 5.24 -27.40
N ALA A 381 -9.21 4.58 -27.98
CA ALA A 381 -7.80 4.95 -27.86
C ALA A 381 -7.35 5.68 -29.12
N PHE A 382 -6.70 6.83 -28.93
CA PHE A 382 -6.07 7.59 -30.01
C PHE A 382 -4.61 7.16 -30.06
N CYS A 383 -4.22 6.55 -31.17
CA CYS A 383 -2.97 5.82 -31.31
C CYS A 383 -2.10 6.47 -32.38
N VAL A 384 -0.89 6.88 -32.02
CA VAL A 384 0.14 7.24 -33.00
C VAL A 384 0.79 5.97 -33.49
N VAL A 385 0.75 5.77 -34.80
CA VAL A 385 1.35 4.62 -35.47
C VAL A 385 2.39 5.09 -36.48
N ARG A 386 3.37 4.24 -36.75
CA ARG A 386 4.41 4.45 -37.75
C ARG A 386 4.41 3.31 -38.76
N SER A 387 4.16 3.62 -40.03
CA SER A 387 4.24 2.66 -41.15
C SER A 387 5.69 2.33 -41.51
N ASP A 388 5.87 1.31 -42.35
CA ASP A 388 7.21 0.85 -42.77
C ASP A 388 8.00 1.94 -43.55
N ASP A 389 7.30 2.85 -44.23
CA ASP A 389 7.85 4.04 -44.90
C ASP A 389 8.18 5.21 -43.94
N GLN A 390 8.13 4.98 -42.63
CA GLN A 390 8.39 5.96 -41.56
C GLN A 390 7.36 7.09 -41.45
N GLN A 391 6.23 7.04 -42.17
CA GLN A 391 5.16 8.02 -41.98
C GLN A 391 4.46 7.80 -40.63
N ARG A 392 4.18 8.88 -39.91
CA ARG A 392 3.41 8.87 -38.65
C ARG A 392 2.02 9.41 -38.86
N PHE A 393 1.02 8.73 -38.33
CA PHE A 393 -0.37 9.17 -38.37
C PHE A 393 -1.14 8.68 -37.14
N VAL A 394 -2.31 9.26 -36.90
CA VAL A 394 -3.17 8.91 -35.77
C VAL A 394 -4.31 8.04 -36.25
N VAL A 395 -4.55 6.94 -35.53
CA VAL A 395 -5.71 6.07 -35.72
C VAL A 395 -6.54 6.04 -34.44
N LYS A 396 -7.86 5.99 -34.59
CA LYS A 396 -8.79 5.84 -33.47
C LYS A 396 -9.22 4.39 -33.39
N ILE A 397 -9.14 3.80 -32.21
CA ILE A 397 -9.46 2.39 -32.02
C ILE A 397 -10.46 2.25 -30.88
N PRO A 398 -11.69 1.74 -31.13
CA PRO A 398 -12.68 1.51 -30.09
C PRO A 398 -12.14 0.58 -29.00
N LEU A 399 -12.53 0.85 -27.75
CA LEU A 399 -12.18 0.02 -26.59
C LEU A 399 -13.40 -0.76 -26.09
N THR A 400 -13.17 -1.99 -25.66
CA THR A 400 -14.20 -2.78 -24.95
C THR A 400 -14.45 -2.24 -23.54
N ASP A 401 -15.54 -2.67 -22.89
CA ASP A 401 -15.79 -2.33 -21.48
C ASP A 401 -14.66 -2.83 -20.56
N ASP A 402 -14.16 -4.04 -20.80
CA ASP A 402 -13.05 -4.61 -20.04
C ASP A 402 -11.75 -3.82 -20.24
N GLU A 403 -11.48 -3.36 -21.46
CA GLU A 403 -10.33 -2.49 -21.76
C GLU A 403 -10.45 -1.13 -21.06
N LEU A 404 -11.64 -0.54 -21.04
CA LEU A 404 -11.90 0.72 -20.32
C LEU A 404 -11.75 0.54 -18.80
N GLN A 405 -12.25 -0.57 -18.26
CA GLN A 405 -12.11 -0.90 -16.85
C GLN A 405 -10.65 -1.17 -16.48
N ALA A 406 -9.92 -1.92 -17.30
CA ALA A 406 -8.49 -2.19 -17.10
C ALA A 406 -7.66 -0.91 -17.17
N HIS A 407 -7.93 -0.01 -18.12
CA HIS A 407 -7.29 1.30 -18.17
C HIS A 407 -7.64 2.15 -16.94
N ALA A 408 -8.89 2.15 -16.48
CA ALA A 408 -9.30 2.88 -15.29
C ALA A 408 -8.58 2.37 -14.03
N GLN A 409 -8.34 1.05 -13.94
CA GLN A 409 -7.60 0.43 -12.83
C GLN A 409 -6.08 0.72 -12.92
N HIS A 410 -5.48 0.63 -14.11
CA HIS A 410 -4.03 0.71 -14.32
C HIS A 410 -3.66 1.60 -15.52
N PRO A 411 -3.95 2.92 -15.47
CA PRO A 411 -3.80 3.79 -16.64
C PRO A 411 -2.33 3.93 -17.08
N LYS A 412 -1.39 3.91 -16.13
CA LYS A 412 0.05 4.11 -16.37
C LYS A 412 0.71 2.99 -17.15
N THR A 413 0.13 1.80 -17.16
CA THR A 413 0.76 0.58 -17.72
C THR A 413 -0.12 -0.12 -18.73
N PHE A 414 -1.30 0.43 -19.01
CA PHE A 414 -2.32 -0.16 -19.88
C PHE A 414 -1.77 -0.57 -21.26
N PHE A 415 -0.91 0.26 -21.86
CA PHE A 415 -0.33 0.00 -23.18
C PHE A 415 0.99 -0.78 -23.15
N GLY A 416 1.31 -1.45 -22.04
CA GLY A 416 2.51 -2.29 -21.92
C GLY A 416 3.82 -1.55 -21.71
N VAL A 417 3.77 -0.23 -21.54
CA VAL A 417 4.91 0.62 -21.17
C VAL A 417 4.44 1.61 -20.11
N ILE A 418 5.38 2.16 -19.34
CA ILE A 418 5.04 3.16 -18.31
C ILE A 418 4.80 4.51 -18.96
N ASP A 419 3.55 4.96 -18.98
CA ASP A 419 3.18 6.35 -19.21
C ASP A 419 3.09 7.09 -17.87
N LYS A 420 4.05 7.99 -17.62
CA LYS A 420 4.12 8.78 -16.39
C LYS A 420 3.04 9.86 -16.31
N ASN A 421 2.44 10.23 -17.45
CA ASN A 421 1.40 11.26 -17.53
C ASN A 421 -0.01 10.66 -17.40
N ALA A 422 -0.18 9.39 -17.77
CA ALA A 422 -1.47 8.70 -17.64
C ALA A 422 -1.92 8.66 -16.17
N GLY A 423 -3.17 9.10 -15.94
CA GLY A 423 -3.77 9.12 -14.60
C GLY A 423 -3.10 10.07 -13.60
N ARG A 424 -2.21 10.98 -14.05
CA ARG A 424 -1.57 11.94 -13.16
C ARG A 424 -2.62 12.88 -12.54
N PRO A 425 -2.76 12.94 -11.21
CA PRO A 425 -3.67 13.88 -10.58
C PRO A 425 -3.16 15.31 -10.78
N ARG A 426 -4.08 16.28 -10.86
CA ARG A 426 -3.71 17.70 -10.85
C ARG A 426 -3.05 18.04 -9.51
N PRO A 427 -1.88 18.71 -9.49
CA PRO A 427 -1.28 19.18 -8.25
C PRO A 427 -2.26 20.06 -7.46
N LYS A 428 -2.44 19.77 -6.17
CA LYS A 428 -3.35 20.51 -5.27
C LYS A 428 -2.62 21.20 -4.13
N THR A 429 -1.52 20.61 -3.66
CA THR A 429 -0.71 21.12 -2.55
C THR A 429 0.61 21.69 -3.03
N GLY A 430 1.31 22.43 -2.16
CA GLY A 430 2.67 22.88 -2.46
C GLY A 430 3.67 21.74 -2.59
N LEU A 431 3.47 20.63 -1.86
CA LEU A 431 4.28 19.43 -2.03
C LEU A 431 4.02 18.77 -3.39
N ASP A 432 2.78 18.76 -3.87
CA ASP A 432 2.46 18.21 -5.19
C ASP A 432 3.14 19.01 -6.31
N TRP A 433 3.11 20.35 -6.21
CA TRP A 433 3.81 21.22 -7.16
C TRP A 433 5.33 21.07 -7.05
N PHE A 434 5.86 20.94 -5.83
CA PHE A 434 7.27 20.66 -5.63
C PHE A 434 7.67 19.36 -6.34
N ASP A 435 6.90 18.28 -6.17
CA ASP A 435 7.18 16.98 -6.82
C ASP A 435 7.13 17.08 -8.35
N PHE A 436 6.15 17.82 -8.88
CA PHE A 436 6.04 18.10 -10.31
C PHE A 436 7.31 18.76 -10.87
N PHE A 437 7.82 19.81 -10.21
CA PHE A 437 9.05 20.47 -10.64
C PHE A 437 10.29 19.62 -10.36
N TRP A 438 10.32 18.90 -9.25
CA TRP A 438 11.44 18.05 -8.87
C TRP A 438 11.71 16.95 -9.91
N GLU A 439 10.66 16.33 -10.45
CA GLU A 439 10.77 15.35 -11.54
C GLU A 439 11.52 15.89 -12.78
N THR A 440 11.41 17.19 -13.04
CA THR A 440 12.01 17.83 -14.22
C THR A 440 13.40 18.39 -13.93
N TYR A 441 13.57 19.05 -12.78
CA TYR A 441 14.73 19.90 -12.52
C TYR A 441 15.76 19.31 -11.55
N SER A 442 15.44 18.21 -10.86
CA SER A 442 16.36 17.60 -9.87
C SER A 442 17.73 17.20 -10.43
N SER A 443 17.78 16.81 -11.70
CA SER A 443 19.01 16.44 -12.40
C SER A 443 19.65 17.57 -13.21
N SER A 444 19.09 18.79 -13.17
CA SER A 444 19.68 19.95 -13.84
C SER A 444 21.04 20.30 -13.24
N THR A 445 21.98 20.77 -14.07
CA THR A 445 23.30 21.19 -13.59
C THR A 445 23.18 22.41 -12.67
N LYS A 446 24.17 22.61 -11.81
CA LYS A 446 24.23 23.78 -10.92
C LYS A 446 24.20 25.08 -11.72
N GLU A 447 24.95 25.14 -12.83
CA GLU A 447 25.03 26.30 -13.71
C GLU A 447 23.67 26.62 -14.31
N LYS A 448 22.93 25.59 -14.76
CA LYS A 448 21.58 25.78 -15.33
C LYS A 448 20.60 26.29 -14.28
N LEU A 449 20.67 25.77 -13.06
CA LEU A 449 19.83 26.22 -11.96
C LEU A 449 20.14 27.66 -11.56
N ILE A 450 21.42 28.08 -11.55
CA ILE A 450 21.82 29.47 -11.32
C ILE A 450 21.29 30.37 -12.43
N GLU A 451 21.40 29.95 -13.70
CA GLU A 451 20.86 30.68 -14.85
C GLU A 451 19.34 30.88 -14.71
N LEU A 452 18.60 29.85 -14.29
CA LEU A 452 17.15 29.93 -14.06
C LEU A 452 16.76 30.84 -12.88
N MET A 453 17.73 31.20 -12.03
CA MET A 453 17.54 32.03 -10.83
C MET A 453 18.40 33.29 -10.84
N ASP A 454 18.88 33.74 -11.99
CA ASP A 454 19.83 34.86 -12.09
C ASP A 454 19.24 36.19 -11.58
N HIS A 455 17.92 36.35 -11.70
CA HIS A 455 17.14 37.49 -11.22
C HIS A 455 16.77 37.40 -9.73
N ALA A 456 17.19 36.34 -9.01
CA ALA A 456 16.91 36.21 -7.59
C ALA A 456 17.71 37.26 -6.79
N PRO A 457 17.09 37.96 -5.82
CA PRO A 457 17.75 39.01 -5.04
C PRO A 457 18.92 38.48 -4.19
N ASP A 458 18.96 37.18 -3.93
CA ASP A 458 19.99 36.48 -3.16
C ASP A 458 20.86 35.54 -4.02
N VAL A 459 21.03 35.84 -5.32
CA VAL A 459 21.78 35.00 -6.27
C VAL A 459 23.20 34.65 -5.81
N GLU A 460 23.90 35.56 -5.11
CA GLU A 460 25.25 35.27 -4.58
C GLU A 460 25.24 34.17 -3.50
N ARG A 461 24.17 34.09 -2.69
CA ARG A 461 23.97 32.98 -1.75
C ARG A 461 23.68 31.68 -2.50
N LEU A 462 22.83 31.74 -3.52
CA LEU A 462 22.46 30.56 -4.34
C LEU A 462 23.68 29.95 -5.03
N LYS A 463 24.61 30.77 -5.53
CA LYS A 463 25.87 30.31 -6.15
C LYS A 463 26.75 29.49 -5.21
N GLN A 464 26.63 29.68 -3.89
CA GLN A 464 27.43 28.94 -2.88
C GLN A 464 26.83 27.57 -2.54
N MET A 465 25.57 27.30 -2.90
CA MET A 465 24.88 26.05 -2.55
C MET A 465 25.41 24.85 -3.35
N THR A 466 25.20 23.64 -2.82
CA THR A 466 25.39 22.40 -3.59
C THR A 466 24.38 22.33 -4.73
N GLN A 467 24.63 21.51 -5.76
CA GLN A 467 23.65 21.32 -6.85
C GLN A 467 22.31 20.82 -6.30
N GLU A 468 22.35 19.88 -5.34
CA GLU A 468 21.13 19.30 -4.76
C GLU A 468 20.34 20.37 -3.98
N ASP A 469 21.00 21.10 -3.07
CA ASP A 469 20.36 22.16 -2.29
C ASP A 469 19.77 23.25 -3.20
N LEU A 470 20.47 23.57 -4.29
CA LEU A 470 20.00 24.55 -5.26
C LEU A 470 18.76 24.06 -6.02
N ALA A 471 18.72 22.78 -6.39
CA ALA A 471 17.54 22.17 -7.03
C ALA A 471 16.33 22.19 -6.08
N TYR A 472 16.53 21.93 -4.80
CA TYR A 472 15.48 22.04 -3.79
C TYR A 472 14.92 23.45 -3.69
N GLU A 473 15.81 24.43 -3.58
CA GLU A 473 15.43 25.84 -3.47
C GLU A 473 14.62 26.27 -4.70
N TYR A 474 15.13 25.97 -5.90
CA TYR A 474 14.46 26.26 -7.17
C TYR A 474 13.06 25.63 -7.23
N CYS A 475 12.94 24.32 -6.99
CA CYS A 475 11.65 23.63 -7.04
C CYS A 475 10.66 24.16 -5.99
N ALA A 476 11.14 24.53 -4.79
CA ALA A 476 10.29 25.12 -3.76
C ALA A 476 9.83 26.53 -4.14
N GLN A 477 10.68 27.36 -4.75
CA GLN A 477 10.30 28.69 -5.23
C GLN A 477 9.26 28.60 -6.35
N MET A 478 9.47 27.72 -7.33
CA MET A 478 8.52 27.47 -8.42
C MET A 478 7.17 26.97 -7.89
N ALA A 479 7.18 26.03 -6.94
CA ALA A 479 5.95 25.54 -6.32
C ALA A 479 5.19 26.65 -5.56
N ASN A 480 5.90 27.48 -4.79
CA ASN A 480 5.29 28.62 -4.10
C ASN A 480 4.69 29.64 -5.09
N ALA A 481 5.35 29.86 -6.23
CA ALA A 481 4.84 30.74 -7.28
C ALA A 481 3.56 30.21 -7.94
N MET A 482 3.32 28.89 -7.95
CA MET A 482 2.08 28.29 -8.46
C MET A 482 0.90 28.38 -7.46
N ILE A 483 1.18 28.39 -6.16
CA ILE A 483 0.15 28.45 -5.10
C ILE A 483 -0.33 29.88 -4.86
N LYS A 484 0.58 30.88 -4.86
CA LYS A 484 0.24 32.29 -4.60
C LYS A 484 -0.87 32.84 -5.51
N PRO A 485 -0.90 32.57 -6.84
CA PRO A 485 -1.97 33.00 -7.74
C PRO A 485 -3.32 32.33 -7.47
N GLN A 486 -3.33 31.12 -6.89
CA GLN A 486 -4.57 30.39 -6.59
C GLN A 486 -5.25 30.92 -5.33
N MET A 487 -4.49 31.42 -4.34
CA MET A 487 -5.06 32.03 -3.12
C MET A 487 -5.61 33.45 -3.34
N GLY A 488 -5.22 34.14 -4.42
CA GLY A 488 -5.79 35.46 -4.78
C GLY A 488 -7.07 35.39 -5.62
N ARG A 489 -7.58 34.18 -5.90
CA ARG A 489 -8.83 33.92 -6.64
C ARG A 489 -9.89 33.16 -5.83
N MET A 490 -9.61 32.90 -4.55
CA MET A 490 -10.61 32.52 -3.54
C MET A 490 -10.88 33.75 -2.67
#